data_AF-A0A525WK25-F1
#
_entry.id   AF-A0A525WK25-F1
#
_cell.length_a   1.000
_cell.length_b   1.000
_cell.length_c   1.000
_cell.angle_alpha   90.00
_cell.angle_beta   90.00
_cell.angle_gamma   90.00
#
_symmetry.space_group_name_H-M   'P 1'
#
loop_
_entity.id
_entity.type
_entity.pdbx_description
1 polymer ?
#
loop_
_entity_poly.entity_id
_entity_poly.type
_entity_poly.pdbx_seq_one_letter_code
_entity_poly.pdbx_strand_id
1 'polypeptide(L)'
;MDTSLVLAEDFEWLISCLDHTSKKEIQEAIGQLMQRLFNRSDPRQIELIYETSNRYPAVADIFTWVWRPITLDSDEAKRLRTQHKEIEKWKQKRERPVLTPSPAERVAAALKECELRNLTGWWSLIRELSLVPTSTHYDSPFEWDLMKLPGWMSANEATRSRIISVAERFILCQPPDSSDWLGTGRFTLSVLAGYTALALLLKMKPAVLLALTSDQIEKWCPITLAFPSSGDDSSRTVKDELLKLAYRKSPLAVLAAVKVLMEKELEKGEPIGTATELNGIWDDEITKLLLGYAKASATKPKSIVSLLSILFSHDNLEAQSFASSPLCQHEWDTLPLFN
;
A
#
# COMPACT_ATOMS: atom_id res chain seq x y z
N MET A 1 -11.17 16.20 -5.35
CA MET A 1 -10.99 15.90 -6.78
C MET A 1 -11.36 17.17 -7.52
N ASP A 2 -10.39 17.96 -7.95
CA ASP A 2 -10.66 19.12 -8.79
C ASP A 2 -10.88 18.62 -10.22
N THR A 3 -12.14 18.58 -10.66
CA THR A 3 -12.48 18.46 -12.08
C THR A 3 -12.03 19.75 -12.78
N SER A 4 -10.79 19.78 -13.24
CA SER A 4 -10.35 20.82 -14.19
C SER A 4 -11.16 20.60 -15.47
N LEU A 5 -12.10 21.50 -15.76
CA LEU A 5 -12.98 21.42 -16.93
C LEU A 5 -12.21 21.58 -18.26
N VAL A 6 -10.93 21.95 -18.22
CA VAL A 6 -10.07 22.09 -19.40
C VAL A 6 -8.66 21.63 -19.07
N LEU A 7 -8.07 20.83 -19.97
CA LEU A 7 -6.72 20.27 -19.91
C LEU A 7 -5.81 20.97 -20.92
N ALA A 8 -4.49 20.83 -20.74
CA ALA A 8 -3.51 21.42 -21.66
C ALA A 8 -3.62 20.85 -23.10
N GLU A 9 -4.20 19.66 -23.26
CA GLU A 9 -4.45 18.98 -24.53
C GLU A 9 -5.62 19.60 -25.31
N ASP A 10 -6.49 20.37 -24.63
CA ASP A 10 -7.66 21.01 -25.26
C ASP A 10 -7.29 22.30 -26.02
N PHE A 11 -6.01 22.65 -26.09
CA PHE A 11 -5.55 23.90 -26.72
C PHE A 11 -5.91 23.97 -28.20
N GLU A 12 -5.71 22.89 -28.95
CA GLU A 12 -6.09 22.79 -30.37
C GLU A 12 -7.62 22.73 -30.54
N TRP A 13 -8.31 22.07 -29.61
CA TRP A 13 -9.78 22.02 -29.60
C TRP A 13 -10.38 23.41 -29.40
N LEU A 14 -9.84 24.23 -28.49
CA LEU A 14 -10.28 25.61 -28.27
C LEU A 14 -10.11 26.47 -29.53
N ILE A 15 -9.07 26.26 -30.32
CA ILE A 15 -8.88 26.93 -31.62
C ILE A 15 -9.98 26.50 -32.60
N SER A 16 -10.29 25.20 -32.67
CA SER A 16 -11.39 24.71 -33.50
C SER A 16 -12.76 25.28 -33.09
N CYS A 17 -12.97 25.60 -31.81
CA CYS A 17 -14.20 26.25 -31.34
C CYS A 17 -14.35 27.70 -31.83
N LEU A 18 -13.24 28.40 -32.11
CA LEU A 18 -13.26 29.74 -32.70
C LEU A 18 -13.76 29.73 -34.16
N ASP A 19 -13.53 28.63 -34.89
CA ASP A 19 -14.03 28.45 -36.27
C ASP A 19 -15.56 28.35 -36.35
N HIS A 20 -16.20 27.83 -35.31
CA HIS A 20 -17.63 27.52 -35.28
C HIS A 20 -18.47 28.63 -34.64
N THR A 21 -17.84 29.72 -34.19
CA THR A 21 -18.50 30.77 -33.42
C THR A 21 -18.20 32.17 -33.97
N SER A 22 -19.24 32.91 -34.33
CA SER A 22 -19.16 34.29 -34.85
C SER A 22 -19.43 35.39 -33.81
N LYS A 23 -19.74 35.01 -32.56
CA LYS A 23 -20.00 35.97 -31.46
C LYS A 23 -18.70 36.39 -30.79
N LYS A 24 -18.47 37.70 -30.70
CA LYS A 24 -17.24 38.30 -30.17
C LYS A 24 -17.00 37.95 -28.69
N GLU A 25 -18.06 37.93 -27.89
CA GLU A 25 -17.99 37.65 -26.44
C GLU A 25 -17.51 36.21 -26.15
N ILE A 26 -17.89 35.27 -27.03
CA ILE A 26 -17.48 33.87 -26.91
C ILE A 26 -16.04 33.69 -27.38
N GLN A 27 -15.61 34.41 -28.43
CA GLN A 27 -14.21 34.41 -28.87
C GLN A 27 -13.27 34.99 -27.81
N GLU A 28 -13.69 36.04 -27.11
CA GLU A 28 -12.94 36.62 -25.98
C GLU A 28 -12.84 35.64 -24.80
N ALA A 29 -13.93 34.95 -24.45
CA ALA A 29 -13.93 33.93 -23.40
C ALA A 29 -13.01 32.75 -23.74
N ILE A 30 -13.03 32.27 -24.99
CA ILE A 30 -12.12 31.23 -25.47
C ILE A 30 -10.67 31.72 -25.43
N GLY A 31 -10.39 32.96 -25.86
CA GLY A 31 -9.05 33.55 -25.79
C GLY A 31 -8.50 33.63 -24.36
N GLN A 32 -9.36 33.94 -23.37
CA GLN A 32 -8.97 33.93 -21.95
C GLN A 32 -8.68 32.51 -21.42
N LEU A 33 -9.42 31.50 -21.89
CA LEU A 33 -9.14 30.10 -21.57
C LEU A 33 -7.82 29.64 -22.19
N MET A 34 -7.57 29.99 -23.45
CA MET A 34 -6.29 29.73 -24.12
C MET A 34 -5.12 30.40 -23.37
N GLN A 35 -5.28 31.65 -22.90
CA GLN A 35 -4.24 32.33 -22.13
C GLN A 35 -3.85 31.57 -20.85
N ARG A 36 -4.82 30.94 -20.17
CA ARG A 36 -4.58 30.15 -18.96
C ARG A 36 -3.87 28.83 -19.22
N LEU A 37 -4.07 28.24 -20.39
CA LEU A 37 -3.49 26.96 -20.79
C LEU A 37 -2.17 27.12 -21.56
N PHE A 38 -1.86 28.33 -22.00
CA PHE A 38 -0.69 28.60 -22.83
C PHE A 38 0.63 28.27 -22.12
N ASN A 39 1.36 27.32 -22.70
CA ASN A 39 2.70 26.96 -22.29
C ASN A 39 3.73 27.66 -23.18
N ARG A 40 4.38 28.70 -22.64
CA ARG A 40 5.47 29.44 -23.32
C ARG A 40 6.68 28.58 -23.74
N SER A 41 6.79 27.35 -23.23
CA SER A 41 7.89 26.43 -23.56
C SER A 41 7.57 25.49 -24.72
N ASP A 42 6.34 25.51 -25.23
CA ASP A 42 5.91 24.70 -26.37
C ASP A 42 5.92 25.53 -27.67
N PRO A 43 6.85 25.27 -28.62
CA PRO A 43 6.92 25.98 -29.88
C PRO A 43 5.65 25.87 -30.72
N ARG A 44 4.92 24.76 -30.63
CA ARG A 44 3.70 24.52 -31.44
C ARG A 44 2.57 25.45 -31.03
N GLN A 45 2.40 25.67 -29.72
CA GLN A 45 1.38 26.58 -29.21
C GLN A 45 1.67 28.04 -29.58
N ILE A 46 2.95 28.43 -29.69
CA ILE A 46 3.36 29.77 -30.12
C ILE A 46 2.97 30.02 -31.58
N GLU A 47 3.22 29.06 -32.46
CA GLU A 47 2.85 29.12 -33.88
C GLU A 47 1.31 29.17 -34.04
N LEU A 48 0.59 28.32 -33.32
CA LEU A 48 -0.87 28.30 -33.32
C LEU A 48 -1.48 29.62 -32.82
N ILE A 49 -0.92 30.24 -31.77
CA ILE A 49 -1.37 31.57 -31.31
C ILE A 49 -1.10 32.64 -32.35
N TYR A 50 0.04 32.57 -33.06
CA TYR A 50 0.37 33.52 -34.12
C TYR A 50 -0.65 33.44 -35.27
N GLU A 51 -0.96 32.23 -35.75
CA GLU A 51 -1.96 31.99 -36.79
C GLU A 51 -3.37 32.41 -36.34
N THR A 52 -3.75 32.04 -35.11
CA THR A 52 -5.07 32.36 -34.54
C THR A 52 -5.23 33.87 -34.31
N SER A 53 -4.19 34.56 -33.87
CA SER A 53 -4.21 36.02 -33.67
C SER A 53 -4.34 36.78 -34.99
N ASN A 54 -3.78 36.26 -36.09
CA ASN A 54 -3.97 36.84 -37.42
C ASN A 54 -5.41 36.66 -37.93
N ARG A 55 -6.11 35.60 -37.49
CA ARG A 55 -7.45 35.26 -37.94
C ARG A 55 -8.56 35.86 -37.07
N TYR A 56 -8.31 36.07 -35.78
CA TYR A 56 -9.29 36.55 -34.80
C TYR A 56 -8.74 37.74 -33.98
N PRO A 57 -9.18 38.98 -34.29
CA PRO A 57 -8.72 40.19 -33.58
C PRO A 57 -8.98 40.17 -32.07
N ALA A 58 -10.09 39.57 -31.63
CA ALA A 58 -10.44 39.42 -30.22
C ALA A 58 -9.43 38.57 -29.42
N VAL A 59 -8.78 37.61 -30.10
CA VAL A 59 -7.72 36.77 -29.50
C VAL A 59 -6.38 37.49 -29.58
N ALA A 60 -6.11 38.25 -30.66
CA ALA A 60 -4.90 39.05 -30.82
C ALA A 60 -4.70 40.03 -29.65
N ASP A 61 -5.77 40.73 -29.24
CA ASP A 61 -5.71 41.67 -28.12
C ASP A 61 -5.26 41.00 -26.81
N ILE A 62 -5.74 39.78 -26.55
CA ILE A 62 -5.43 39.00 -25.34
C ILE A 62 -3.96 38.53 -25.34
N PHE A 63 -3.40 38.22 -26.50
CA PHE A 63 -2.02 37.74 -26.63
C PHE A 63 -1.01 38.83 -27.01
N THR A 64 -1.41 40.11 -27.05
CA THR A 64 -0.52 41.25 -27.31
C THR A 64 0.75 41.25 -26.45
N TRP A 65 0.64 40.80 -25.19
CA TRP A 65 1.77 40.72 -24.28
C TRP A 65 2.84 39.69 -24.69
N VAL A 66 2.51 38.69 -25.50
CA VAL A 66 3.46 37.68 -26.01
C VAL A 66 4.42 38.30 -27.03
N TRP A 67 3.89 39.18 -27.88
CA TRP A 67 4.61 39.77 -29.00
C TRP A 67 5.24 41.13 -28.68
N ARG A 68 4.92 41.69 -27.50
CA ARG A 68 5.42 43.00 -27.08
C ARG A 68 6.95 42.93 -26.90
N PRO A 69 7.72 43.75 -27.61
CA PRO A 69 9.16 43.78 -27.43
C PRO A 69 9.50 44.30 -26.03
N ILE A 70 10.30 43.53 -25.29
CA ILE A 70 10.81 43.93 -23.98
C ILE A 70 12.21 44.53 -24.18
N THR A 71 12.39 45.79 -23.80
CA THR A 71 13.71 46.41 -23.84
C THR A 71 14.61 45.81 -22.76
N LEU A 72 15.84 45.45 -23.14
CA LEU A 72 16.76 44.68 -22.29
C LEU A 72 17.16 45.40 -20.98
N ASP A 73 17.10 46.73 -20.96
CA ASP A 73 17.44 47.58 -19.81
C ASP A 73 16.23 47.99 -18.95
N SER A 74 15.03 47.54 -19.32
CA SER A 74 13.81 47.84 -18.55
C SER A 74 13.79 47.15 -17.19
N ASP A 75 13.01 47.71 -16.26
CA ASP A 75 12.74 47.07 -14.98
C ASP A 75 11.95 45.76 -15.13
N GLU A 76 11.19 45.61 -16.22
CA GLU A 76 10.52 44.37 -16.59
C GLU A 76 11.52 43.25 -16.92
N ALA A 77 12.56 43.55 -17.73
CA ALA A 77 13.64 42.61 -18.02
C ALA A 77 14.42 42.19 -16.75
N LYS A 78 14.64 43.11 -15.81
CA LYS A 78 15.27 42.80 -14.51
C LYS A 78 14.43 41.86 -13.65
N ARG A 79 13.10 42.07 -13.61
CA ARG A 79 12.17 41.19 -12.88
C ARG A 79 12.15 39.78 -13.48
N LEU A 80 12.07 39.67 -14.81
CA LEU A 80 12.08 38.39 -15.51
C LEU A 80 13.39 37.61 -15.28
N ARG A 81 14.56 38.28 -15.29
CA ARG A 81 15.83 37.64 -14.95
C ARG A 81 15.88 37.13 -13.52
N THR A 82 15.30 37.87 -12.58
CA THR A 82 15.23 37.46 -11.17
C THR A 82 14.33 36.23 -11.01
N GLN A 83 13.14 36.27 -11.62
CA GLN A 83 12.21 35.13 -11.63
C GLN A 83 12.82 33.90 -12.31
N HIS A 84 13.54 34.08 -13.43
CA HIS A 84 14.25 32.99 -14.10
C HIS A 84 15.31 32.36 -13.19
N LYS A 85 16.12 33.18 -12.51
CA LYS A 85 17.12 32.69 -11.53
C LYS A 85 16.48 31.96 -10.36
N GLU A 86 15.31 32.40 -9.89
CA GLU A 86 14.57 31.68 -8.86
C GLU A 86 14.07 30.34 -9.39
N ILE A 87 13.47 30.30 -10.58
CA ILE A 87 13.03 29.06 -11.24
C ILE A 87 14.21 28.09 -11.44
N GLU A 88 15.38 28.57 -11.86
CA GLU A 88 16.59 27.77 -11.97
C GLU A 88 17.06 27.22 -10.62
N LYS A 89 17.05 28.03 -9.55
CA LYS A 89 17.35 27.55 -8.19
C LYS A 89 16.35 26.49 -7.73
N TRP A 90 15.07 26.65 -8.04
CA TRP A 90 14.03 25.64 -7.74
C TRP A 90 14.22 24.37 -8.57
N LYS A 91 14.67 24.48 -9.83
CA LYS A 91 15.01 23.34 -10.69
C LYS A 91 16.27 22.61 -10.21
N GLN A 92 17.32 23.34 -9.82
CA GLN A 92 18.54 22.76 -9.24
C GLN A 92 18.27 22.08 -7.89
N LYS A 93 17.40 22.65 -7.04
CA LYS A 93 16.92 21.98 -5.83
C LYS A 93 16.10 20.71 -6.11
N ARG A 94 15.54 20.55 -7.32
CA ARG A 94 14.83 19.35 -7.76
C ARG A 94 15.75 18.27 -8.34
N GLU A 95 17.01 18.58 -8.64
CA GLU A 95 17.99 17.54 -8.97
C GLU A 95 18.23 16.71 -7.71
N ARG A 96 17.71 15.48 -7.72
CA ARG A 96 17.76 14.61 -6.55
C ARG A 96 19.22 14.26 -6.28
N PRO A 97 19.74 14.49 -5.05
CA PRO A 97 21.11 14.15 -4.73
C PRO A 97 21.31 12.64 -4.90
N VAL A 98 22.47 12.26 -5.45
CA VAL A 98 22.88 10.86 -5.50
C VAL A 98 23.19 10.40 -4.09
N LEU A 99 22.53 9.34 -3.65
CA LEU A 99 22.69 8.77 -2.33
C LEU A 99 24.12 8.23 -2.16
N THR A 100 24.80 8.69 -1.11
CA THR A 100 26.14 8.22 -0.71
C THR A 100 26.11 7.71 0.75
N PRO A 101 26.72 6.55 1.05
CA PRO A 101 27.14 5.50 0.11
C PRO A 101 25.97 4.97 -0.73
N SER A 102 26.28 4.35 -1.87
CA SER A 102 25.28 3.85 -2.80
C SER A 102 24.35 2.81 -2.16
N PRO A 103 23.12 2.61 -2.67
CA PRO A 103 22.22 1.57 -2.14
C PRO A 103 22.87 0.18 -2.07
N ALA A 104 23.66 -0.20 -3.09
CA ALA A 104 24.34 -1.49 -3.12
C ALA A 104 25.40 -1.65 -2.00
N GLU A 105 26.17 -0.60 -1.71
CA GLU A 105 27.14 -0.60 -0.62
C GLU A 105 26.46 -0.69 0.75
N ARG A 106 25.31 -0.01 0.91
CA ARG A 106 24.51 -0.07 2.13
C ARG A 106 23.95 -1.47 2.37
N VAL A 107 23.39 -2.10 1.34
CA VAL A 107 22.92 -3.50 1.40
C VAL A 107 24.07 -4.44 1.75
N ALA A 108 25.25 -4.27 1.15
CA ALA A 108 26.42 -5.09 1.45
C ALA A 108 26.90 -4.93 2.90
N ALA A 109 26.88 -3.71 3.43
CA ALA A 109 27.21 -3.43 4.83
C ALA A 109 26.18 -4.06 5.79
N ALA A 110 24.88 -3.86 5.53
CA ALA A 110 23.81 -4.45 6.33
C ALA A 110 23.85 -5.99 6.32
N LEU A 111 24.17 -6.61 5.18
CA LEU A 111 24.36 -8.06 5.08
C LEU A 111 25.53 -8.53 5.96
N LYS A 112 26.65 -7.81 5.92
CA LYS A 112 27.82 -8.14 6.75
C LYS A 112 27.50 -8.06 8.24
N GLU A 113 26.71 -7.08 8.67
CA GLU A 113 26.26 -6.97 10.06
C GLU A 113 25.34 -8.12 10.47
N CYS A 114 24.39 -8.49 9.60
CA CYS A 114 23.51 -9.65 9.83
C CYS A 114 24.32 -10.96 9.92
N GLU A 115 25.40 -11.09 9.14
CA GLU A 115 26.30 -12.23 9.17
C GLU A 115 27.06 -12.35 10.50
N LEU A 116 27.41 -11.23 11.14
CA LEU A 116 28.14 -11.15 12.40
C LEU A 116 27.26 -11.30 13.66
N ARG A 117 26.09 -11.95 13.54
CA ARG A 117 25.12 -12.28 14.61
C ARG A 117 24.31 -11.12 15.19
N ASN A 118 24.25 -9.96 14.52
CA ASN A 118 23.28 -8.94 14.90
C ASN A 118 21.96 -9.10 14.12
N LEU A 119 21.00 -9.83 14.70
CA LEU A 119 19.72 -10.16 14.05
C LEU A 119 18.74 -8.99 14.03
N THR A 120 18.99 -7.93 14.82
CA THR A 120 18.35 -6.64 14.58
C THR A 120 18.77 -6.05 13.24
N GLY A 121 19.79 -6.60 12.58
CA GLY A 121 20.18 -6.20 11.23
C GLY A 121 19.12 -6.55 10.17
N TRP A 122 18.24 -7.54 10.39
CA TRP A 122 17.29 -7.97 9.35
C TRP A 122 16.30 -6.88 8.94
N TRP A 123 15.67 -6.20 9.91
CA TRP A 123 14.78 -5.08 9.59
C TRP A 123 15.54 -3.89 8.97
N SER A 124 16.81 -3.69 9.35
CA SER A 124 17.66 -2.68 8.74
C SER A 124 17.98 -3.02 7.28
N LEU A 125 18.27 -4.29 6.99
CA LEU A 125 18.52 -4.76 5.63
C LEU A 125 17.31 -4.53 4.72
N ILE A 126 16.09 -4.83 5.19
CA ILE A 126 14.86 -4.55 4.43
C ILE A 126 14.74 -3.07 4.09
N ARG A 127 15.09 -2.18 5.03
CA ARG A 127 15.11 -0.73 4.79
C ARG A 127 16.15 -0.33 3.75
N GLU A 128 17.37 -0.88 3.81
CA GLU A 128 18.39 -0.57 2.79
C GLU A 128 17.99 -1.10 1.40
N LEU A 129 17.27 -2.23 1.34
CA LEU A 129 16.76 -2.80 0.09
C LEU A 129 15.68 -1.91 -0.57
N SER A 130 14.99 -1.05 0.17
CA SER A 130 13.98 -0.15 -0.41
C SER A 130 14.57 1.10 -1.08
N LEU A 131 15.85 1.38 -0.88
CA LEU A 131 16.50 2.58 -1.40
C LEU A 131 16.80 2.49 -2.90
N VAL A 132 16.57 3.58 -3.62
CA VAL A 132 17.06 3.84 -4.98
C VAL A 132 18.19 4.87 -4.94
N PRO A 133 19.01 5.00 -6.01
CA PRO A 133 20.16 5.91 -6.02
C PRO A 133 19.82 7.39 -5.76
N THR A 134 18.56 7.79 -5.96
CA THR A 134 18.09 9.15 -5.72
C THR A 134 17.20 9.28 -4.47
N SER A 135 17.13 8.25 -3.63
CA SER A 135 16.32 8.28 -2.41
C SER A 135 16.88 9.30 -1.43
N THR A 136 16.02 10.19 -0.94
CA THR A 136 16.36 11.14 0.13
C THR A 136 15.79 10.73 1.48
N HIS A 137 14.77 9.85 1.48
CA HIS A 137 14.12 9.28 2.65
C HIS A 137 13.78 7.81 2.37
N TYR A 138 13.43 7.05 3.41
CA TYR A 138 12.82 5.74 3.23
C TYR A 138 11.35 5.94 2.88
N ASP A 139 10.93 5.43 1.72
CA ASP A 139 9.54 5.55 1.29
C ASP A 139 8.62 4.71 2.18
N SER A 140 7.43 5.25 2.46
CA SER A 140 6.32 4.60 3.15
C SER A 140 5.18 4.52 2.14
N PRO A 141 4.57 3.35 1.88
CA PRO A 141 4.36 2.24 2.81
C PRO A 141 5.45 1.15 2.80
N PHE A 142 5.50 0.37 3.89
CA PHE A 142 6.34 -0.83 4.01
C PHE A 142 5.97 -1.87 2.95
N GLU A 143 6.91 -2.21 2.07
CA GLU A 143 6.76 -3.30 1.10
C GLU A 143 7.22 -4.61 1.74
N TRP A 144 6.29 -5.58 1.84
CA TRP A 144 6.54 -6.87 2.47
C TRP A 144 7.17 -7.87 1.51
N ASP A 145 6.93 -7.73 0.20
CA ASP A 145 7.49 -8.59 -0.82
C ASP A 145 8.89 -8.11 -1.18
N LEU A 146 9.89 -8.70 -0.52
CA LEU A 146 11.31 -8.37 -0.74
C LEU A 146 11.71 -8.48 -2.21
N MET A 147 11.04 -9.33 -2.99
CA MET A 147 11.34 -9.50 -4.41
C MET A 147 10.95 -8.29 -5.27
N LYS A 148 10.07 -7.41 -4.77
CA LYS A 148 9.68 -6.15 -5.40
C LYS A 148 10.60 -4.98 -5.03
N LEU A 149 11.46 -5.15 -4.02
CA LEU A 149 12.33 -4.08 -3.57
C LEU A 149 13.45 -3.78 -4.59
N PRO A 150 13.78 -2.50 -4.85
CA PRO A 150 14.84 -2.12 -5.79
C PRO A 150 16.19 -2.77 -5.52
N GLY A 151 16.56 -2.88 -4.24
CA GLY A 151 17.80 -3.52 -3.81
C GLY A 151 17.84 -5.02 -4.13
N TRP A 152 16.70 -5.72 -4.11
CA TRP A 152 16.64 -7.13 -4.52
C TRP A 152 16.73 -7.28 -6.04
N MET A 153 16.00 -6.44 -6.78
CA MET A 153 15.99 -6.47 -8.24
C MET A 153 17.38 -6.19 -8.83
N SER A 154 18.12 -5.25 -8.23
CA SER A 154 19.49 -4.92 -8.64
C SER A 154 20.57 -5.87 -8.10
N ALA A 155 20.27 -6.67 -7.07
CA ALA A 155 21.21 -7.63 -6.50
C ALA A 155 21.52 -8.79 -7.46
N ASN A 156 22.79 -9.19 -7.50
CA ASN A 156 23.22 -10.41 -8.19
C ASN A 156 22.85 -11.67 -7.40
N GLU A 157 23.01 -12.83 -8.04
CA GLU A 157 22.68 -14.14 -7.44
C GLU A 157 23.43 -14.38 -6.11
N ALA A 158 24.73 -14.07 -6.04
CA ALA A 158 25.52 -14.22 -4.81
C ALA A 158 24.95 -13.39 -3.64
N THR A 159 24.51 -12.16 -3.91
CA THR A 159 23.89 -11.28 -2.91
C THR A 159 22.52 -11.80 -2.49
N ARG A 160 21.70 -12.25 -3.45
CA ARG A 160 20.39 -12.85 -3.17
C ARG A 160 20.51 -14.11 -2.32
N SER A 161 21.47 -14.99 -2.60
CA SER A 161 21.75 -16.17 -1.78
C SER A 161 22.11 -15.79 -0.34
N ARG A 162 22.95 -14.74 -0.15
CA ARG A 162 23.27 -14.23 1.19
C ARG A 162 22.04 -13.69 1.92
N ILE A 163 21.17 -12.94 1.25
CA ILE A 163 19.90 -12.45 1.82
C ILE A 163 19.04 -13.63 2.28
N ILE A 164 18.88 -14.67 1.46
CA ILE A 164 18.10 -15.88 1.80
C ILE A 164 18.71 -16.59 3.02
N SER A 165 20.03 -16.74 3.08
CA SER A 165 20.73 -17.34 4.23
C SER A 165 20.60 -16.51 5.52
N VAL A 166 20.51 -15.19 5.42
CA VAL A 166 20.19 -14.32 6.56
C VAL A 166 18.74 -14.54 7.01
N ALA A 167 17.78 -14.58 6.08
CA ALA A 167 16.38 -14.83 6.40
C ALA A 167 16.16 -16.17 7.11
N GLU A 168 16.83 -17.23 6.65
CA GLU A 168 16.81 -18.55 7.28
C GLU A 168 17.31 -18.49 8.73
N ARG A 169 18.45 -17.84 8.97
CA ARG A 169 18.96 -17.65 10.34
C ARG A 169 18.03 -16.80 11.18
N PHE A 170 17.39 -15.78 10.60
CA PHE A 170 16.47 -14.91 11.30
C PHE A 170 15.24 -15.66 11.83
N ILE A 171 14.63 -16.54 11.02
CA ILE A 171 13.47 -17.35 11.42
C ILE A 171 13.79 -18.35 12.54
N LEU A 172 15.03 -18.82 12.60
CA LEU A 172 15.49 -19.70 13.68
C LEU A 172 15.72 -18.97 15.01
N CYS A 173 15.73 -17.64 15.00
CA CYS A 173 15.89 -16.82 16.20
C CYS A 173 14.54 -16.54 16.87
N GLN A 174 14.57 -16.05 18.10
CA GLN A 174 13.33 -15.80 18.84
C GLN A 174 12.56 -14.61 18.22
N PRO A 175 11.27 -14.76 17.89
CA PRO A 175 10.43 -13.66 17.41
C PRO A 175 10.18 -12.64 18.54
N PRO A 176 9.68 -11.43 18.21
CA PRO A 176 9.11 -10.55 19.22
C PRO A 176 7.92 -11.21 19.92
N ASP A 177 7.78 -10.98 21.24
CA ASP A 177 6.60 -11.41 22.00
C ASP A 177 5.33 -10.86 21.35
N SER A 178 4.35 -11.72 21.13
CA SER A 178 3.06 -11.37 20.52
C SER A 178 2.11 -10.65 21.47
N SER A 179 2.34 -10.74 22.79
CA SER A 179 1.44 -10.19 23.81
C SER A 179 1.25 -8.67 23.68
N ASP A 180 2.29 -7.94 23.27
CA ASP A 180 2.29 -6.48 23.19
C ASP A 180 1.65 -5.90 21.92
N TRP A 181 1.53 -6.67 20.84
CA TRP A 181 1.11 -6.15 19.53
C TRP A 181 -0.09 -6.88 18.91
N LEU A 182 -0.33 -8.15 19.24
CA LEU A 182 -1.41 -8.94 18.63
C LEU A 182 -2.78 -8.31 18.97
N GLY A 183 -3.61 -8.10 17.94
CA GLY A 183 -4.94 -7.50 18.09
C GLY A 183 -4.97 -5.98 18.31
N THR A 184 -3.81 -5.33 18.47
CA THR A 184 -3.72 -3.87 18.63
C THR A 184 -3.85 -3.10 17.32
N GLY A 185 -3.64 -3.78 16.18
CA GLY A 185 -3.53 -3.16 14.86
C GLY A 185 -2.26 -2.34 14.66
N ARG A 186 -1.31 -2.39 15.61
CA ARG A 186 -0.03 -1.67 15.54
C ARG A 186 1.12 -2.66 15.45
N PHE A 187 1.80 -2.66 14.33
CA PHE A 187 2.95 -3.52 14.09
C PHE A 187 4.25 -2.73 14.22
N THR A 188 5.21 -3.28 14.97
CA THR A 188 6.59 -2.77 14.93
C THR A 188 7.28 -3.27 13.67
N LEU A 189 8.31 -2.56 13.21
CA LEU A 189 9.12 -2.99 12.06
C LEU A 189 9.73 -4.38 12.26
N SER A 190 10.07 -4.74 13.50
CA SER A 190 10.59 -6.07 13.83
C SER A 190 9.56 -7.17 13.56
N VAL A 191 8.30 -6.94 13.93
CA VAL A 191 7.20 -7.88 13.68
C VAL A 191 6.95 -8.04 12.17
N LEU A 192 6.91 -6.93 11.43
CA LEU A 192 6.74 -6.96 9.98
C LEU A 192 7.92 -7.67 9.28
N ALA A 193 9.14 -7.46 9.77
CA ALA A 193 10.34 -8.14 9.27
C ALA A 193 10.24 -9.67 9.44
N GLY A 194 9.56 -10.15 10.49
CA GLY A 194 9.13 -11.55 10.65
C GLY A 194 8.38 -12.10 9.45
N TYR A 195 7.26 -11.46 9.11
CA TYR A 195 6.44 -11.86 7.97
C TYR A 195 7.24 -11.88 6.67
N THR A 196 8.06 -10.86 6.43
CA THR A 196 8.86 -10.78 5.20
C THR A 196 9.86 -11.92 5.04
N ALA A 197 10.48 -12.38 6.13
CA ALA A 197 11.39 -13.52 6.10
C ALA A 197 10.64 -14.82 5.78
N LEU A 198 9.46 -15.03 6.39
CA LEU A 198 8.60 -16.18 6.09
C LEU A 198 8.16 -16.18 4.62
N ALA A 199 7.66 -15.06 4.13
CA ALA A 199 7.22 -14.91 2.74
C ALA A 199 8.36 -15.14 1.73
N LEU A 200 9.55 -14.61 2.00
CA LEU A 200 10.74 -14.84 1.16
C LEU A 200 11.13 -16.31 1.14
N LEU A 201 11.19 -16.96 2.30
CA LEU A 201 11.58 -18.37 2.42
C LEU A 201 10.55 -19.30 1.79
N LEU A 202 9.25 -18.98 1.88
CA LEU A 202 8.21 -19.75 1.20
C LEU A 202 8.43 -19.78 -0.31
N LYS A 203 8.73 -18.62 -0.91
CA LYS A 203 8.95 -18.50 -2.36
C LYS A 203 10.30 -19.10 -2.81
N MET A 204 11.37 -18.84 -2.06
CA MET A 204 12.74 -19.12 -2.53
C MET A 204 13.32 -20.44 -1.98
N LYS A 205 12.90 -20.87 -0.79
CA LYS A 205 13.48 -22.04 -0.10
C LYS A 205 12.45 -22.71 0.84
N PRO A 206 11.30 -23.20 0.32
CA PRO A 206 10.20 -23.70 1.14
C PRO A 206 10.59 -24.88 2.03
N ALA A 207 11.61 -25.66 1.63
CA ALA A 207 12.17 -26.74 2.42
C ALA A 207 12.62 -26.31 3.83
N VAL A 208 13.09 -25.06 4.01
CA VAL A 208 13.46 -24.53 5.34
C VAL A 208 12.23 -24.44 6.24
N LEU A 209 11.13 -23.88 5.74
CA LEU A 209 9.90 -23.74 6.52
C LEU A 209 9.27 -25.10 6.83
N LEU A 210 9.34 -26.04 5.88
CA LEU A 210 8.89 -27.42 6.07
C LEU A 210 9.72 -28.17 7.11
N ALA A 211 10.99 -27.80 7.32
CA ALA A 211 11.88 -28.40 8.30
C ALA A 211 11.71 -27.83 9.73
N LEU A 212 11.03 -26.69 9.91
CA LEU A 212 10.82 -26.10 11.24
C LEU A 212 10.06 -27.06 12.17
N THR A 213 10.49 -27.12 13.43
CA THR A 213 9.76 -27.86 14.47
C THR A 213 8.49 -27.12 14.89
N SER A 214 7.61 -27.79 15.65
CA SER A 214 6.40 -27.17 16.20
C SER A 214 6.74 -25.94 17.05
N ASP A 215 7.69 -26.07 17.98
CA ASP A 215 8.15 -24.98 18.87
C ASP A 215 8.76 -23.79 18.11
N GLN A 216 9.35 -24.03 16.93
CA GLN A 216 9.94 -22.99 16.10
C GLN A 216 8.87 -22.24 15.31
N ILE A 217 7.86 -22.94 14.78
CA ILE A 217 6.83 -22.30 13.96
C ILE A 217 5.73 -21.63 14.80
N GLU A 218 5.44 -22.15 15.99
CA GLU A 218 4.45 -21.61 16.94
C GLU A 218 4.64 -20.11 17.18
N LYS A 219 5.90 -19.73 17.32
CA LYS A 219 6.43 -18.37 17.47
C LYS A 219 6.03 -17.41 16.36
N TRP A 220 5.78 -17.92 15.16
CA TRP A 220 5.46 -17.14 13.97
C TRP A 220 3.97 -17.19 13.62
N CYS A 221 3.18 -18.09 14.24
CA CYS A 221 1.74 -18.21 14.03
C CYS A 221 0.96 -16.89 14.22
N PRO A 222 1.26 -16.06 15.25
CA PRO A 222 0.55 -14.80 15.43
C PRO A 222 0.68 -13.86 14.24
N ILE A 223 1.89 -13.73 13.66
CA ILE A 223 2.11 -12.78 12.57
C ILE A 223 1.59 -13.29 11.24
N THR A 224 1.62 -14.61 10.99
CA THR A 224 1.02 -15.17 9.77
C THR A 224 -0.49 -14.89 9.70
N LEU A 225 -1.17 -14.87 10.85
CA LEU A 225 -2.59 -14.59 10.93
C LEU A 225 -2.88 -13.08 10.90
N ALA A 226 -2.20 -12.31 11.75
CA ALA A 226 -2.49 -10.88 11.96
C ALA A 226 -1.98 -9.97 10.83
N PHE A 227 -1.07 -10.45 9.97
CA PHE A 227 -0.52 -9.61 8.91
C PHE A 227 -1.62 -9.08 7.98
N PRO A 228 -1.63 -7.76 7.68
CA PRO A 228 -2.66 -7.18 6.84
C PRO A 228 -2.48 -7.65 5.39
N SER A 229 -3.48 -8.37 4.88
CA SER A 229 -3.54 -8.70 3.47
C SER A 229 -3.75 -7.41 2.67
N SER A 230 -2.71 -6.91 2.01
CA SER A 230 -2.89 -5.97 0.89
C SER A 230 -3.81 -6.67 -0.10
N GLY A 231 -4.94 -6.08 -0.48
CA GLY A 231 -6.03 -6.76 -1.22
C GLY A 231 -5.67 -7.34 -2.60
N ASP A 232 -4.39 -7.47 -2.94
CA ASP A 232 -3.89 -8.20 -4.09
C ASP A 232 -3.92 -9.73 -3.85
N ASP A 233 -4.13 -10.49 -4.93
CA ASP A 233 -4.29 -11.95 -4.85
C ASP A 233 -2.99 -12.65 -4.41
N SER A 234 -1.83 -12.10 -4.78
CA SER A 234 -0.53 -12.70 -4.45
C SER A 234 -0.24 -12.69 -2.95
N SER A 235 -0.61 -11.61 -2.28
CA SER A 235 -0.51 -11.41 -0.83
C SER A 235 -1.41 -12.40 -0.10
N ARG A 236 -2.65 -12.56 -0.58
CA ARG A 236 -3.61 -13.54 -0.05
C ARG A 236 -3.11 -14.97 -0.20
N THR A 237 -2.56 -15.35 -1.36
CA THR A 237 -2.02 -16.70 -1.58
C THR A 237 -0.84 -17.00 -0.65
N VAL A 238 0.11 -16.07 -0.52
CA VAL A 238 1.27 -16.26 0.38
C VAL A 238 0.82 -16.39 1.83
N LYS A 239 -0.10 -15.53 2.28
CA LYS A 239 -0.65 -15.59 3.64
C LYS A 239 -1.35 -16.92 3.90
N ASP A 240 -2.20 -17.37 2.97
CA ASP A 240 -2.93 -18.63 3.06
C ASP A 240 -1.99 -19.85 3.13
N GLU A 241 -0.95 -19.90 2.30
CA GLU A 241 0.06 -20.95 2.34
C GLU A 241 0.85 -20.97 3.66
N LEU A 242 1.24 -19.79 4.16
CA LEU A 242 1.91 -19.68 5.47
C LEU A 242 0.99 -20.13 6.61
N LEU A 243 -0.29 -19.74 6.58
CA LEU A 243 -1.26 -20.12 7.59
C LEU A 243 -1.53 -21.64 7.58
N LYS A 244 -1.66 -22.25 6.39
CA LYS A 244 -1.77 -23.71 6.23
C LYS A 244 -0.56 -24.44 6.80
N LEU A 245 0.64 -23.92 6.56
CA LEU A 245 1.86 -24.52 7.10
C LEU A 245 1.91 -24.39 8.63
N ALA A 246 1.61 -23.21 9.15
CA ALA A 246 1.54 -22.93 10.58
C ALA A 246 0.54 -23.85 11.29
N TYR A 247 -0.68 -23.96 10.76
CA TYR A 247 -1.73 -24.79 11.33
C TYR A 247 -1.38 -26.28 11.31
N ARG A 248 -0.80 -26.79 10.23
CA ARG A 248 -0.36 -28.19 10.13
C ARG A 248 0.70 -28.56 11.17
N LYS A 249 1.59 -27.62 11.52
CA LYS A 249 2.72 -27.86 12.42
C LYS A 249 2.44 -27.50 13.88
N SER A 250 1.60 -26.50 14.13
CA SER A 250 1.22 -26.06 15.47
C SER A 250 -0.22 -25.52 15.49
N PRO A 251 -1.22 -26.41 15.45
CA PRO A 251 -2.63 -26.00 15.41
C PRO A 251 -3.03 -25.25 16.70
N LEU A 252 -2.52 -25.68 17.86
CA LEU A 252 -2.81 -25.04 19.14
C LEU A 252 -2.34 -23.58 19.19
N ALA A 253 -1.15 -23.29 18.66
CA ALA A 253 -0.62 -21.93 18.60
C ALA A 253 -1.45 -21.03 17.67
N VAL A 254 -1.88 -21.55 16.52
CA VAL A 254 -2.77 -20.82 15.61
C VAL A 254 -4.10 -20.53 16.29
N LEU A 255 -4.74 -21.54 16.91
CA LEU A 255 -6.00 -21.37 17.62
C LEU A 255 -5.89 -20.37 18.79
N ALA A 256 -4.75 -20.36 19.50
CA ALA A 256 -4.49 -19.36 20.54
C ALA A 256 -4.43 -17.94 19.97
N ALA A 257 -3.74 -17.73 18.83
CA ALA A 257 -3.69 -16.44 18.17
C ALA A 257 -5.06 -16.00 17.63
N VAL A 258 -5.85 -16.93 17.07
CA VAL A 258 -7.22 -16.68 16.61
C VAL A 258 -8.10 -16.18 17.75
N LYS A 259 -8.06 -16.82 18.92
CA LYS A 259 -8.83 -16.40 20.09
C LYS A 259 -8.51 -14.96 20.48
N VAL A 260 -7.23 -14.60 20.58
CA VAL A 260 -6.81 -13.23 20.93
C VAL A 260 -7.34 -12.20 19.93
N LEU A 261 -7.23 -12.48 18.62
CA LEU A 261 -7.72 -11.57 17.59
C LEU A 261 -9.24 -11.43 17.62
N MET A 262 -9.97 -12.55 17.70
CA MET A 262 -11.43 -12.55 17.75
C MET A 262 -11.95 -11.83 18.99
N GLU A 263 -11.36 -12.06 20.16
CA GLU A 263 -11.74 -11.36 21.40
C GLU A 263 -11.59 -9.84 21.25
N LYS A 264 -10.53 -9.37 20.57
CA LYS A 264 -10.35 -7.94 20.27
C LYS A 264 -11.34 -7.39 19.24
N GLU A 265 -11.71 -8.16 18.23
CA GLU A 265 -12.75 -7.78 17.26
C GLU A 265 -14.14 -7.73 17.94
N LEU A 266 -14.42 -8.68 18.83
CA LEU A 266 -15.66 -8.76 19.62
C LEU A 266 -15.81 -7.58 20.60
N GLU A 267 -14.74 -7.23 21.31
CA GLU A 267 -14.70 -6.04 22.19
C GLU A 267 -15.14 -4.79 21.41
N LYS A 268 -14.60 -4.58 20.21
CA LYS A 268 -14.94 -3.45 19.33
C LYS A 268 -16.35 -3.55 18.73
N GLY A 269 -16.92 -4.76 18.63
CA GLY A 269 -18.23 -5.00 18.00
C GLY A 269 -18.18 -4.86 16.48
N GLU A 270 -17.01 -5.09 15.90
CA GLU A 270 -16.77 -5.09 14.46
C GLU A 270 -17.11 -6.48 13.87
N PRO A 271 -17.31 -6.58 12.53
CA PRO A 271 -17.31 -7.87 11.85
C PRO A 271 -16.03 -8.64 12.14
N ILE A 272 -16.13 -9.96 12.31
CA ILE A 272 -15.01 -10.81 12.67
C ILE A 272 -14.23 -11.16 11.40
N GLY A 273 -13.33 -10.25 11.01
CA GLY A 273 -12.48 -10.43 9.84
C GLY A 273 -11.57 -11.65 9.96
N THR A 274 -11.09 -11.92 11.18
CA THR A 274 -10.23 -13.08 11.49
C THR A 274 -10.87 -14.40 11.08
N ALA A 275 -12.19 -14.56 11.22
CA ALA A 275 -12.86 -15.81 10.87
C ALA A 275 -12.81 -16.10 9.36
N THR A 276 -12.75 -15.07 8.51
CA THR A 276 -12.67 -15.24 7.05
C THR A 276 -11.31 -15.79 6.62
N GLU A 277 -10.25 -15.43 7.35
CA GLU A 277 -8.88 -15.90 7.11
C GLU A 277 -8.72 -17.40 7.41
N LEU A 278 -9.64 -18.00 8.17
CA LEU A 278 -9.60 -19.43 8.54
C LEU A 278 -10.11 -20.38 7.45
N ASN A 279 -10.72 -19.85 6.39
CA ASN A 279 -11.29 -20.65 5.30
C ASN A 279 -10.29 -21.64 4.69
N GLY A 280 -9.02 -21.25 4.59
CA GLY A 280 -7.96 -22.09 4.01
C GLY A 280 -7.50 -23.27 4.89
N ILE A 281 -7.83 -23.24 6.18
CA ILE A 281 -7.39 -24.24 7.18
C ILE A 281 -8.56 -24.96 7.85
N TRP A 282 -9.76 -24.88 7.27
CA TRP A 282 -11.01 -25.33 7.87
C TRP A 282 -11.00 -26.79 8.32
N ASP A 283 -11.40 -27.05 9.56
CA ASP A 283 -11.63 -28.37 10.14
C ASP A 283 -12.65 -28.34 11.29
N ASP A 284 -12.84 -29.48 11.95
CA ASP A 284 -13.77 -29.62 13.07
C ASP A 284 -13.40 -28.77 14.30
N GLU A 285 -12.11 -28.54 14.55
CA GLU A 285 -11.67 -27.75 15.70
C GLU A 285 -11.93 -26.25 15.50
N ILE A 286 -11.70 -25.75 14.28
CA ILE A 286 -12.09 -24.38 13.89
C ILE A 286 -13.60 -24.23 13.96
N THR A 287 -14.33 -25.21 13.46
CA THR A 287 -15.80 -25.23 13.51
C THR A 287 -16.31 -25.12 14.95
N LYS A 288 -15.79 -25.96 15.86
CA LYS A 288 -16.14 -25.93 17.29
C LYS A 288 -15.79 -24.59 17.93
N LEU A 289 -14.64 -24.02 17.59
CA LEU A 289 -14.20 -22.73 18.12
C LEU A 289 -15.17 -21.62 17.72
N LEU A 290 -15.45 -21.47 16.42
CA LEU A 290 -16.32 -20.41 15.91
C LEU A 290 -17.76 -20.57 16.39
N LEU A 291 -18.27 -21.81 16.45
CA LEU A 291 -19.60 -22.09 16.98
C LEU A 291 -19.69 -21.79 18.48
N GLY A 292 -18.62 -22.05 19.24
CA GLY A 292 -18.54 -21.69 20.66
C GLY A 292 -18.68 -20.18 20.88
N TYR A 293 -18.01 -19.36 20.07
CA TYR A 293 -18.19 -17.90 20.12
C TYR A 293 -19.58 -17.46 19.65
N ALA A 294 -20.14 -18.09 18.62
CA ALA A 294 -21.47 -17.74 18.12
C ALA A 294 -22.59 -18.05 19.14
N LYS A 295 -22.41 -19.10 19.97
CA LYS A 295 -23.35 -19.48 21.03
C LYS A 295 -23.13 -18.76 22.36
N ALA A 296 -22.05 -17.98 22.50
CA ALA A 296 -21.75 -17.28 23.74
C ALA A 296 -22.67 -16.07 23.90
N SER A 297 -23.32 -15.96 25.06
CA SER A 297 -24.27 -14.88 25.38
C SER A 297 -23.67 -13.47 25.44
N ALA A 298 -22.34 -13.35 25.39
CA ALA A 298 -21.62 -12.08 25.36
C ALA A 298 -21.38 -11.55 23.93
N THR A 299 -21.68 -12.34 22.90
CA THR A 299 -21.39 -12.01 21.51
C THR A 299 -22.45 -11.06 20.95
N LYS A 300 -22.04 -9.92 20.40
CA LYS A 300 -22.97 -8.94 19.83
C LYS A 300 -23.61 -9.46 18.54
N PRO A 301 -24.87 -9.11 18.22
CA PRO A 301 -25.58 -9.65 17.05
C PRO A 301 -24.84 -9.50 15.71
N LYS A 302 -24.17 -8.37 15.46
CA LYS A 302 -23.37 -8.16 14.24
C LYS A 302 -22.23 -9.19 14.10
N SER A 303 -21.58 -9.50 15.21
CA SER A 303 -20.49 -10.47 15.27
C SER A 303 -21.03 -11.91 15.12
N ILE A 304 -22.22 -12.21 15.68
CA ILE A 304 -22.92 -13.48 15.46
C ILE A 304 -23.22 -13.69 13.97
N VAL A 305 -23.78 -12.68 13.29
CA VAL A 305 -24.08 -12.77 11.85
C VAL A 305 -22.81 -13.04 11.04
N SER A 306 -21.71 -12.35 11.36
CA SER A 306 -20.41 -12.57 10.71
C SER A 306 -19.91 -14.01 10.88
N LEU A 307 -20.04 -14.58 12.09
CA LEU A 307 -19.62 -15.96 12.38
C LEU A 307 -20.51 -16.99 11.69
N LEU A 308 -21.84 -16.82 11.77
CA LEU A 308 -22.80 -17.72 11.15
C LEU A 308 -22.67 -17.72 9.63
N SER A 309 -22.43 -16.56 9.00
CA SER A 309 -22.20 -16.48 7.55
C SER A 309 -21.04 -17.38 7.10
N ILE A 310 -19.97 -17.44 7.89
CA ILE A 310 -18.80 -18.28 7.57
C ILE A 310 -19.12 -19.75 7.85
N LEU A 311 -19.74 -20.07 8.99
CA LEU A 311 -20.17 -21.43 9.31
C LEU A 311 -21.13 -22.01 8.26
N PHE A 312 -22.00 -21.18 7.67
CA PHE A 312 -22.90 -21.59 6.59
C PHE A 312 -22.18 -21.83 5.27
N SER A 313 -21.11 -21.09 4.96
CA SER A 313 -20.31 -21.36 3.76
C SER A 313 -19.57 -22.70 3.79
N HIS A 314 -19.49 -23.35 4.95
CA HIS A 314 -18.92 -24.69 5.14
C HIS A 314 -19.97 -25.73 5.54
N ASP A 315 -21.25 -25.52 5.19
CA ASP A 315 -22.36 -26.47 5.38
C ASP A 315 -22.53 -26.97 6.83
N ASN A 316 -22.23 -26.14 7.83
CA ASN A 316 -22.33 -26.56 9.22
C ASN A 316 -23.79 -26.67 9.69
N LEU A 317 -24.29 -27.91 9.81
CA LEU A 317 -25.66 -28.23 10.24
C LEU A 317 -25.97 -27.74 11.66
N GLU A 318 -24.98 -27.75 12.56
CA GLU A 318 -25.18 -27.32 13.94
C GLU A 318 -25.42 -25.81 14.04
N ALA A 319 -24.69 -25.01 13.24
CA ALA A 319 -24.91 -23.58 13.10
C ALA A 319 -26.29 -23.27 12.52
N GLN A 320 -26.77 -24.05 11.54
CA GLN A 320 -28.11 -23.90 10.97
C GLN A 320 -29.20 -24.17 12.03
N SER A 321 -29.00 -25.21 12.83
CA SER A 321 -29.91 -25.54 13.94
C SER A 321 -29.92 -24.45 15.03
N PHE A 322 -28.76 -23.85 15.33
CA PHE A 322 -28.64 -22.77 16.30
C PHE A 322 -29.30 -21.48 15.81
N ALA A 323 -29.08 -21.10 14.56
CA ALA A 323 -29.71 -19.92 13.95
C ALA A 323 -31.25 -20.02 13.92
N SER A 324 -31.79 -21.24 13.82
CA SER A 324 -33.23 -21.50 13.85
C SER A 324 -33.80 -21.61 15.27
N SER A 325 -32.96 -21.51 16.31
CA SER A 325 -33.37 -21.68 17.70
C SER A 325 -33.99 -20.40 18.29
N PRO A 326 -34.93 -20.52 19.24
CA PRO A 326 -35.54 -19.35 19.91
C PRO A 326 -34.53 -18.50 20.67
N LEU A 327 -33.41 -19.09 21.10
CA LEU A 327 -32.31 -18.41 21.80
C LEU A 327 -31.62 -17.38 20.90
N CYS A 328 -31.42 -17.73 19.62
CA CYS A 328 -30.86 -16.79 18.64
C CYS A 328 -31.88 -15.70 18.25
N GLN A 329 -33.18 -16.05 18.18
CA GLN A 329 -34.25 -15.09 17.86
C GLN A 329 -34.47 -14.04 18.97
N HIS A 330 -34.40 -14.44 20.24
CA HIS A 330 -34.54 -13.51 21.38
C HIS A 330 -33.39 -12.47 21.44
N GLU A 331 -32.17 -12.83 21.03
CA GLU A 331 -31.07 -11.86 20.94
C GLU A 331 -31.29 -10.85 19.78
N TRP A 332 -32.03 -11.23 18.74
CA TRP A 332 -32.34 -10.36 17.60
C TRP A 332 -33.47 -9.37 17.91
N ASP A 333 -34.45 -9.78 18.73
CA ASP A 333 -35.58 -8.93 19.15
C ASP A 333 -35.18 -7.80 20.12
N THR A 334 -33.95 -7.83 20.67
CA THR A 334 -33.42 -6.76 21.54
C THR A 334 -32.71 -5.62 20.79
N LEU A 335 -32.67 -5.66 19.45
CA LEU A 335 -32.08 -4.61 18.61
C LEU A 335 -33.07 -3.45 18.37
N PRO A 336 -32.70 -2.18 18.61
CA PRO A 336 -33.50 -1.03 18.23
C PRO A 336 -33.30 -0.69 16.74
N LEU A 337 -33.55 -1.63 15.83
CA LEU A 337 -33.41 -1.40 14.38
C LEU A 337 -34.48 -2.12 13.52
N PHE A 338 -35.67 -2.32 14.07
CA PHE A 338 -36.89 -2.47 13.26
C PHE A 338 -38.01 -1.62 13.84
N ASN A 339 -37.87 -0.30 13.67
CA ASN A 339 -38.96 0.65 13.45
C ASN A 339 -38.45 1.78 12.57
#